data_AF-A0A1H5LG09-F1
#
_entry.id   AF-A0A1H5LG09-F1
#
_cell.length_a   1.000
_cell.length_b   1.000
_cell.length_c   1.000
_cell.angle_alpha   90.00
_cell.angle_beta   90.00
_cell.angle_gamma   90.00
#
_symmetry.space_group_name_H-M   'P 1'
#
loop_
_entity.id
_entity.type
_entity.pdbx_description
1 polymer ?
#
loop_
_entity_poly.entity_id
_entity_poly.type
_entity_poly.pdbx_seq_one_letter_code
_entity_poly.pdbx_strand_id
1 'polypeptide(L)'
;MTTFRTLRTRLAAAVVGLVLVAATVATGTAQPTTAAWTDSEHARAAVTASTLNAPRANGCSVPLLSPTATLRWLAPSPAPGAAYTYRWELIRTATGTVVRSGSDPSTTSAREVSTSELVSLATTYTFRIRTVSGTWESTWRTATVTTILGALGLTLIGSCSWN
;
A
#
# COMPACT_ATOMS: atom_id res chain seq x y z
N MET A 1 -37.65 -14.44 38.03
CA MET A 1 -36.22 -14.78 37.77
C MET A 1 -36.11 -15.39 36.37
N THR A 2 -36.01 -14.59 35.31
CA THR A 2 -36.05 -15.14 33.93
C THR A 2 -35.28 -14.30 32.89
N THR A 3 -34.58 -13.25 33.32
CA THR A 3 -33.96 -12.23 32.45
C THR A 3 -32.47 -12.46 32.15
N PHE A 4 -31.78 -13.35 32.89
CA PHE A 4 -30.34 -13.56 32.75
C PHE A 4 -29.91 -14.55 31.64
N ARG A 5 -30.82 -15.40 31.15
CA ARG A 5 -30.49 -16.41 30.13
C ARG A 5 -30.36 -15.84 28.71
N THR A 6 -31.05 -14.75 28.40
CA THR A 6 -31.10 -14.12 27.06
C THR A 6 -29.91 -13.22 26.76
N LEU A 7 -29.20 -12.72 27.77
CA LEU A 7 -28.02 -11.87 27.59
C LEU A 7 -26.77 -12.69 27.18
N ARG A 8 -26.62 -13.88 27.75
CA ARG A 8 -25.47 -14.77 27.49
C ARG A 8 -25.45 -15.31 26.06
N THR A 9 -26.61 -15.57 25.49
CA THR A 9 -26.77 -16.02 24.09
C THR A 9 -26.49 -14.91 23.08
N ARG A 10 -26.82 -13.66 23.40
CA ARG A 10 -26.52 -12.50 22.53
C ARG A 10 -25.04 -12.13 22.53
N LEU A 11 -24.36 -12.24 23.67
CA LEU A 11 -22.90 -12.05 23.77
C LEU A 11 -22.12 -13.13 23.02
N ALA A 12 -22.57 -14.40 23.09
CA ALA A 12 -21.92 -15.49 22.36
C ALA A 12 -22.00 -15.28 20.83
N ALA A 13 -23.14 -14.82 20.31
CA ALA A 13 -23.29 -14.55 18.87
C ALA A 13 -22.43 -13.37 18.39
N ALA A 14 -22.28 -12.32 19.21
CA ALA A 14 -21.43 -11.17 18.88
C ALA A 14 -19.93 -11.53 18.84
N VAL A 15 -19.46 -12.40 19.75
CA VAL A 15 -18.07 -12.87 19.78
C VAL A 15 -17.77 -13.78 18.58
N VAL A 16 -18.69 -14.67 18.22
CA VAL A 16 -18.53 -15.51 17.01
C VAL A 16 -18.51 -14.67 15.73
N GLY A 17 -19.35 -13.63 15.64
CA GLY A 17 -19.34 -12.69 14.53
C GLY A 17 -18.03 -11.90 14.40
N LEU A 18 -17.44 -11.48 15.53
CA LEU A 18 -16.18 -10.73 15.53
C LEU A 18 -14.98 -11.61 15.10
N VAL A 19 -14.99 -12.90 15.45
CA VAL A 19 -13.94 -13.87 15.08
C VAL A 19 -14.00 -14.22 13.59
N LEU A 20 -15.19 -14.25 12.98
CA LEU A 20 -15.36 -14.52 11.54
C LEU A 20 -14.95 -13.32 10.65
N VAL A 21 -15.12 -12.08 11.13
CA VAL A 21 -14.76 -10.88 10.35
C VAL A 21 -13.25 -10.58 10.38
N ALA A 22 -12.52 -11.07 11.39
CA ALA A 22 -11.08 -10.91 11.48
C ALA A 22 -10.28 -11.82 10.52
N ALA A 23 -10.91 -12.83 9.90
CA ALA A 23 -10.21 -13.85 9.13
C ALA A 23 -9.99 -13.51 7.63
N THR A 24 -10.54 -12.40 7.11
CA THR A 24 -10.58 -12.17 5.65
C THR A 24 -9.48 -11.26 5.09
N VAL A 25 -8.38 -11.03 5.80
CA VAL A 25 -7.21 -10.34 5.22
C VAL A 25 -6.11 -11.35 4.91
N ALA A 26 -6.44 -12.39 4.14
CA ALA A 26 -5.42 -13.20 3.48
C ALA A 26 -4.82 -12.37 2.34
N THR A 27 -3.79 -11.58 2.65
CA THR A 27 -2.89 -11.03 1.64
C THR A 27 -2.20 -12.22 0.98
N GLY A 28 -2.71 -12.68 -0.15
CA GLY A 28 -2.12 -13.77 -0.92
C GLY A 28 -0.65 -13.45 -1.21
N THR A 29 0.26 -14.16 -0.56
CA THR A 29 1.66 -14.17 -0.96
C THR A 29 1.74 -15.04 -2.20
N ALA A 30 2.14 -14.44 -3.33
CA ALA A 30 2.35 -15.19 -4.56
C ALA A 30 3.44 -16.24 -4.30
N GLN A 31 3.07 -17.52 -4.32
CA GLN A 31 4.04 -18.59 -4.17
C GLN A 31 4.76 -18.83 -5.50
N PRO A 32 6.10 -18.95 -5.50
CA PRO A 32 6.82 -19.30 -6.71
C PRO A 32 6.38 -20.69 -7.18
N THR A 33 5.99 -20.80 -8.44
CA THR A 33 5.67 -22.08 -9.07
C THR A 33 6.83 -22.50 -9.96
N THR A 34 7.29 -23.73 -9.80
CA THR A 34 8.37 -24.31 -10.62
C THR A 34 7.73 -25.19 -11.69
N ALA A 35 7.93 -24.85 -12.96
CA ALA A 35 7.63 -25.75 -14.07
C ALA A 35 8.93 -26.43 -14.50
N ALA A 36 8.92 -27.76 -14.58
CA ALA A 36 10.02 -28.55 -15.10
C ALA A 36 9.52 -29.33 -16.33
N TRP A 37 10.25 -29.24 -17.42
CA TRP A 37 9.99 -30.04 -18.62
C TRP A 37 11.24 -30.88 -18.89
N THR A 38 11.03 -32.10 -19.36
CA THR A 38 12.12 -33.00 -19.74
C THR A 38 11.95 -33.26 -21.23
N ASP A 39 12.92 -32.85 -22.04
CA ASP A 39 12.98 -33.28 -23.44
C ASP A 39 13.61 -34.68 -23.55
N SER A 40 13.53 -35.27 -24.73
CA SER A 40 14.11 -36.59 -25.01
C SER A 40 15.65 -36.61 -24.95
N GLU A 41 16.31 -35.45 -24.81
CA GLU A 41 17.78 -35.30 -24.86
C GLU A 41 18.42 -35.02 -23.49
N HIS A 42 17.71 -35.26 -22.38
CA HIS A 42 18.21 -35.10 -21.01
C HIS A 42 18.56 -33.65 -20.59
N ALA A 43 18.12 -32.63 -21.33
CA ALA A 43 18.25 -31.27 -20.86
C ALA A 43 17.11 -30.95 -19.87
N ARG A 44 17.47 -30.74 -18.60
CA ARG A 44 16.52 -30.25 -17.57
C ARG A 44 16.55 -28.72 -17.58
N ALA A 45 15.48 -28.09 -18.05
CA ALA A 45 15.27 -26.66 -17.87
C ALA A 45 14.22 -26.44 -16.77
N ALA A 46 14.52 -25.54 -15.84
CA ALA A 46 13.59 -25.09 -14.81
C ALA A 46 13.38 -23.59 -14.94
N VAL A 47 12.12 -23.17 -14.95
CA VAL A 47 11.74 -21.75 -14.85
C VAL A 47 11.05 -21.56 -13.51
N THR A 48 11.66 -20.74 -12.65
CA THR A 48 11.04 -20.32 -11.40
C THR A 48 10.29 -19.02 -11.66
N ALA A 49 8.96 -19.03 -11.51
CA ALA A 49 8.20 -17.79 -11.50
C ALA A 49 8.69 -16.91 -10.33
N SER A 50 9.30 -15.77 -10.66
CA SER A 50 9.85 -14.84 -9.68
C SER A 50 8.79 -13.82 -9.27
N THR A 51 8.69 -13.57 -7.96
CA THR A 51 7.82 -12.52 -7.42
C THR A 51 8.42 -11.15 -7.66
N LEU A 52 7.62 -10.21 -8.17
CA LEU A 52 8.06 -8.84 -8.36
C LEU A 52 8.21 -8.14 -7.00
N ASN A 53 9.39 -7.60 -6.71
CA ASN A 53 9.65 -6.91 -5.45
C ASN A 53 9.02 -5.51 -5.43
N ALA A 54 8.52 -5.11 -4.27
CA ALA A 54 8.02 -3.77 -4.04
C ALA A 54 9.17 -2.73 -3.98
N PRO A 55 8.90 -1.45 -4.30
CA PRO A 55 9.84 -0.37 -4.02
C PRO A 55 10.13 -0.29 -2.52
N ARG A 56 11.33 0.19 -2.17
CA ARG A 56 11.76 0.30 -0.77
C ARG A 56 11.60 1.73 -0.30
N ALA A 57 11.17 1.93 0.94
CA ALA A 57 11.05 3.25 1.54
C ALA A 57 12.42 3.97 1.59
N ASN A 58 12.44 5.26 1.25
CA ASN A 58 13.67 6.09 1.27
C ASN A 58 13.49 7.44 1.97
N GLY A 59 12.40 7.57 2.73
CA GLY A 59 12.08 8.80 3.46
C GLY A 59 10.84 9.50 2.94
N CYS A 60 10.29 10.34 3.79
CA CYS A 60 9.13 11.15 3.48
C CYS A 60 9.18 12.43 4.30
N SER A 61 8.78 13.54 3.71
CA SER A 61 8.85 14.86 4.35
C SER A 61 7.63 15.70 4.01
N VAL A 62 7.11 16.40 5.00
CA VAL A 62 6.09 17.43 4.83
C VAL A 62 6.68 18.74 5.34
N PRO A 63 7.12 19.65 4.45
CA PRO A 63 7.68 20.91 4.87
C PRO A 63 6.62 21.78 5.55
N LEU A 64 7.02 22.50 6.60
CA LEU A 64 6.19 23.52 7.21
C LEU A 64 5.87 24.62 6.18
N LEU A 65 4.66 25.16 6.25
CA LEU A 65 4.17 26.18 5.34
C LEU A 65 4.15 25.75 3.85
N SER A 66 4.27 24.45 3.57
CA SER A 66 4.12 23.91 2.22
C SER A 66 2.76 23.21 2.06
N PRO A 67 2.09 23.36 0.91
CA PRO A 67 0.92 22.57 0.54
C PRO A 67 1.29 21.25 -0.14
N THR A 68 2.51 20.75 0.04
CA THR A 68 2.95 19.48 -0.58
C THR A 68 3.69 18.59 0.42
N ALA A 69 3.56 17.28 0.23
CA ALA A 69 4.40 16.27 0.88
C ALA A 69 5.26 15.57 -0.19
N THR A 70 6.54 15.37 0.11
CA THR A 70 7.48 14.68 -0.78
C THR A 70 7.72 13.27 -0.27
N LEU A 71 7.34 12.28 -1.06
CA LEU A 71 7.58 10.86 -0.81
C LEU A 71 8.78 10.40 -1.61
N ARG A 72 9.75 9.71 -0.98
CA ARG A 72 10.95 9.17 -1.62
C ARG A 72 11.02 7.66 -1.44
N TRP A 73 11.40 6.96 -2.49
CA TRP A 73 11.61 5.51 -2.49
C TRP A 73 12.85 5.13 -3.29
N LEU A 74 13.38 3.95 -2.99
CA LEU A 74 14.43 3.28 -3.75
C LEU A 74 13.80 2.22 -4.66
N ALA A 75 14.53 1.92 -5.72
CA ALA A 75 14.21 0.80 -6.59
C ALA A 75 14.05 -0.52 -5.79
N PRO A 76 13.19 -1.44 -6.29
CA PRO A 76 13.07 -2.78 -5.72
C PRO A 76 14.41 -3.50 -5.69
N SER A 77 14.60 -4.37 -4.69
CA SER A 77 15.83 -5.17 -4.55
C SER A 77 15.48 -6.63 -4.24
N PRO A 78 15.96 -7.59 -5.05
CA PRO A 78 16.64 -7.39 -6.33
C PRO A 78 15.77 -6.64 -7.34
N ALA A 79 16.42 -5.87 -8.22
CA ALA A 79 15.75 -5.17 -9.30
C ALA A 79 15.12 -6.17 -10.27
N PRO A 80 13.95 -5.87 -10.85
CA PRO A 80 13.36 -6.73 -11.88
C PRO A 80 14.32 -6.86 -13.06
N GLY A 81 14.50 -8.07 -13.58
CA GLY A 81 15.31 -8.31 -14.78
C GLY A 81 14.67 -7.77 -16.07
N ALA A 82 13.38 -7.43 -16.02
CA ALA A 82 12.61 -6.84 -17.12
C ALA A 82 12.27 -5.37 -16.84
N ALA A 83 11.88 -4.63 -17.89
CA ALA A 83 11.37 -3.28 -17.75
C ALA A 83 10.15 -3.23 -16.81
N TYR A 84 10.09 -2.20 -15.97
CA TYR A 84 9.02 -2.03 -14.99
C TYR A 84 8.65 -0.55 -14.82
N THR A 85 7.48 -0.32 -14.24
CA THR A 85 6.98 1.00 -13.84
C THR A 85 6.50 0.95 -12.39
N TYR A 86 6.29 2.11 -11.79
CA TYR A 86 5.58 2.21 -10.53
C TYR A 86 4.13 2.57 -10.78
N ARG A 87 3.22 1.90 -10.09
CA ARG A 87 1.81 2.30 -9.99
C ARG A 87 1.58 2.82 -8.59
N TRP A 88 0.92 3.96 -8.46
CA TRP A 88 0.68 4.61 -7.18
C TRP A 88 -0.74 5.11 -7.04
N GLU A 89 -1.18 5.22 -5.79
CA GLU A 89 -2.50 5.71 -5.41
C GLU A 89 -2.40 6.53 -4.13
N LEU A 90 -3.17 7.61 -4.05
CA LEU A 90 -3.35 8.45 -2.89
C LEU A 90 -4.78 8.26 -2.39
N ILE A 91 -4.91 7.76 -1.17
CA ILE A 91 -6.17 7.34 -0.58
C ILE A 91 -6.46 8.21 0.64
N ARG A 92 -7.69 8.71 0.76
CA ARG A 92 -8.14 9.38 1.98
C ARG A 92 -8.36 8.32 3.07
N THR A 93 -7.55 8.33 4.12
CA THR A 93 -7.55 7.25 5.14
C THR A 93 -8.90 7.12 5.85
N ALA A 94 -9.58 8.24 6.10
CA ALA A 94 -10.88 8.24 6.78
C ALA A 94 -12.00 7.53 6.00
N THR A 95 -11.94 7.53 4.65
CA THR A 95 -13.00 6.98 3.80
C THR A 95 -12.56 5.79 2.96
N GLY A 96 -11.26 5.53 2.85
CA GLY A 96 -10.70 4.53 1.94
C GLY A 96 -10.81 4.90 0.46
N THR A 97 -11.26 6.12 0.13
CA THR A 97 -11.48 6.56 -1.25
C THR A 97 -10.15 6.92 -1.92
N VAL A 98 -9.91 6.40 -3.12
CA VAL A 98 -8.80 6.85 -3.97
C VAL A 98 -9.12 8.26 -4.45
N VAL A 99 -8.29 9.22 -4.04
CA VAL A 99 -8.41 10.63 -4.43
C VAL A 99 -7.63 10.87 -5.72
N ARG A 100 -6.47 10.21 -5.86
CA ARG A 100 -5.62 10.32 -7.05
C ARG A 100 -4.86 9.03 -7.29
N SER A 101 -4.54 8.75 -8.53
CA SER A 101 -3.72 7.60 -8.91
C SER A 101 -2.90 7.91 -10.15
N GLY A 102 -1.85 7.12 -10.39
CA GLY A 102 -1.06 7.26 -11.60
C GLY A 102 0.02 6.20 -11.73
N SER A 103 0.88 6.42 -12.72
CA SER A 103 2.05 5.60 -13.00
C SER A 103 3.29 6.46 -13.20
N ASP A 104 4.44 5.95 -12.78
CA ASP A 104 5.75 6.57 -12.95
C ASP A 104 6.73 5.60 -13.61
N PRO A 105 7.71 6.11 -14.39
CA PRO A 105 8.79 5.27 -14.91
C PRO A 105 9.66 4.71 -13.78
N SER A 106 10.38 3.61 -14.05
CA SER A 106 11.28 2.96 -13.08
C SER A 106 12.41 3.85 -12.55
N THR A 107 12.74 4.92 -13.28
CA THR A 107 13.76 5.90 -12.91
C THR A 107 13.28 6.92 -11.86
N THR A 108 11.97 7.01 -11.61
CA THR A 108 11.42 7.93 -10.61
C THR A 108 11.67 7.40 -9.20
N SER A 109 12.26 8.23 -8.34
CA SER A 109 12.59 7.93 -6.94
C SER A 109 11.90 8.85 -5.94
N ALA A 110 11.11 9.82 -6.43
CA ALA A 110 10.38 10.75 -5.59
C ALA A 110 9.08 11.22 -6.25
N ARG A 111 8.08 11.54 -5.44
CA ARG A 111 6.84 12.17 -5.88
C ARG A 111 6.34 13.17 -4.85
N GLU A 112 5.90 14.30 -5.35
CA GLU A 112 5.17 15.28 -4.57
C GLU A 112 3.67 15.01 -4.67
N VAL A 113 3.02 15.03 -3.50
CA VAL A 113 1.56 14.96 -3.40
C VAL A 113 1.06 16.26 -2.78
N SER A 114 0.11 16.91 -3.45
CA SER A 114 -0.49 18.14 -2.96
C SER A 114 -1.38 17.84 -1.76
N THR A 115 -1.08 18.51 -0.65
CA THR A 115 -1.86 18.60 0.57
C THR A 115 -2.74 19.86 0.57
N SER A 116 -2.98 20.50 -0.58
CA SER A 116 -3.92 21.62 -0.74
C SER A 116 -5.33 21.20 -1.22
N GLU A 117 -5.52 19.98 -1.74
CA GLU A 117 -6.86 19.41 -2.01
C GLU A 117 -7.61 19.01 -0.73
N LEU A 118 -7.16 19.54 0.41
CA LEU A 118 -7.54 19.15 1.76
C LEU A 118 -8.49 20.20 2.33
N VAL A 119 -9.78 20.01 2.07
CA VAL A 119 -10.84 20.89 2.58
C VAL A 119 -11.01 20.76 4.11
N SER A 120 -10.30 19.84 4.78
CA SER A 120 -10.38 19.63 6.24
C SER A 120 -9.12 20.02 6.99
N LEU A 121 -9.32 20.72 8.12
CA LEU A 121 -8.29 21.24 9.04
C LEU A 121 -7.27 20.19 9.49
N ALA A 122 -7.66 18.92 9.56
CA ALA A 122 -6.76 17.80 9.80
C ALA A 122 -7.15 16.65 8.85
N THR A 123 -6.19 16.19 8.05
CA THR A 123 -6.45 15.11 7.10
C THR A 123 -5.29 14.12 7.07
N THR A 124 -5.64 12.84 7.03
CA THR A 124 -4.70 11.74 6.88
C THR A 124 -4.93 11.04 5.54
N TYR A 125 -3.82 10.82 4.82
CA TYR A 125 -3.77 10.09 3.58
C TYR A 125 -2.86 8.90 3.67
N THR A 126 -3.21 7.88 2.90
CA THR A 126 -2.37 6.73 2.65
C THR A 126 -1.91 6.80 1.21
N PHE A 127 -0.62 7.08 1.00
CA PHE A 127 0.02 6.88 -0.29
C PHE A 127 0.41 5.40 -0.39
N ARG A 128 0.07 4.74 -1.50
CA ARG A 128 0.54 3.38 -1.77
C ARG A 128 1.19 3.32 -3.14
N ILE A 129 2.27 2.57 -3.25
CA ILE A 129 3.05 2.39 -4.47
C ILE A 129 3.47 0.93 -4.62
N ARG A 130 3.47 0.44 -5.86
CA ARG A 130 3.92 -0.91 -6.19
C ARG A 130 4.67 -0.91 -7.52
N THR A 131 5.48 -1.92 -7.72
CA THR A 131 6.16 -2.20 -8.98
C THR A 131 5.21 -2.96 -9.90
N VAL A 132 5.23 -2.66 -11.19
CA VAL A 132 4.46 -3.37 -12.23
C VAL A 132 5.38 -3.69 -13.40
N SER A 133 5.37 -4.93 -13.89
CA SER A 133 6.10 -5.37 -15.08
C SER A 133 5.24 -6.34 -15.89
N GLY A 134 4.70 -5.87 -17.02
CA GLY A 134 3.68 -6.61 -17.77
C GLY A 134 2.43 -6.86 -16.93
N THR A 135 2.06 -8.13 -16.75
CA THR A 135 0.95 -8.57 -15.88
C THR A 135 1.35 -8.83 -14.44
N TRP A 136 2.65 -8.73 -14.12
CA TRP A 136 3.16 -8.96 -12.77
C TRP A 136 3.11 -7.69 -11.95
N GLU A 137 2.60 -7.80 -10.72
CA GLU A 137 2.49 -6.69 -9.78
C GLU A 137 3.11 -7.10 -8.44
N SER A 138 3.87 -6.20 -7.82
CA SER A 138 4.37 -6.41 -6.46
C SER A 138 3.28 -6.17 -5.42
N THR A 139 3.58 -6.54 -4.18
CA THR A 139 2.82 -6.02 -3.03
C THR A 139 2.90 -4.49 -2.96
N TRP A 140 1.90 -3.88 -2.32
CA TRP A 140 1.86 -2.44 -2.08
C TRP A 140 2.82 -2.06 -0.95
N ARG A 141 3.64 -1.03 -1.20
CA ARG A 141 4.34 -0.28 -0.16
C ARG A 141 3.51 0.95 0.19
N THR A 142 3.34 1.24 1.48
CA THR A 142 2.45 2.32 1.93
C THR A 142 3.20 3.37 2.73
N ALA A 143 2.81 4.63 2.60
CA ALA A 143 3.18 5.71 3.49
C ALA A 143 1.92 6.41 3.99
N THR A 144 1.97 6.87 5.23
CA THR A 144 0.92 7.70 5.82
C THR A 144 1.40 9.14 5.83
N VAL A 145 0.59 10.05 5.28
CA VAL A 145 0.81 11.50 5.31
C VAL A 145 -0.29 12.11 6.15
N THR A 146 0.05 12.80 7.23
CA THR A 146 -0.91 13.55 8.05
C THR A 146 -0.56 15.01 8.01
N THR A 147 -1.54 15.85 7.73
CA THR A 147 -1.35 17.30 7.70
C THR A 147 -2.47 18.01 8.45
N ILE A 148 -2.09 19.03 9.20
CA ILE A 148 -2.98 20.02 9.77
C ILE A 148 -2.77 21.31 8.98
N LEU A 149 -3.84 21.78 8.34
CA LEU A 149 -3.80 23.02 7.55
C LEU A 149 -4.23 24.21 8.39
N GLY A 150 -3.54 25.33 8.20
CA GLY A 150 -3.96 26.63 8.71
C GLY A 150 -5.01 27.30 7.82
N ALA A 151 -5.50 28.46 8.25
CA ALA A 151 -6.55 29.22 7.56
C ALA A 151 -6.21 29.61 6.10
N LEU A 152 -4.93 29.56 5.72
CA LEU A 152 -4.44 29.85 4.36
C LEU A 152 -4.21 28.58 3.52
N GLY A 153 -4.64 27.40 3.97
CA GLY A 153 -4.41 26.13 3.27
C GLY A 153 -2.95 25.66 3.29
N LEU A 154 -2.13 26.24 4.17
CA LEU A 154 -0.73 25.87 4.36
C LEU A 154 -0.58 24.86 5.50
N THR A 155 0.33 23.90 5.35
CA THR A 155 0.60 22.92 6.41
C THR A 155 1.25 23.60 7.61
N LEU A 156 0.56 23.60 8.75
CA LEU A 156 1.08 24.08 10.03
C LEU A 156 1.85 22.97 10.74
N ILE A 157 1.35 21.74 10.66
CA ILE A 157 1.96 20.55 11.24
C ILE A 157 1.76 19.42 10.23
N GLY A 158 2.86 18.81 9.82
CA GLY A 158 2.86 17.69 8.89
C GLY A 158 3.71 16.56 9.43
N SER A 159 3.22 15.33 9.32
CA SER A 159 4.01 14.13 9.53
C SER A 159 3.88 13.21 8.33
N CYS A 160 4.96 12.52 8.00
CA CYS A 160 4.91 11.46 7.02
C CYS A 160 5.84 10.33 7.40
N SER A 161 5.35 9.10 7.26
CA SER A 161 6.10 7.89 7.54
C SER A 161 5.76 6.79 6.56
N TRP A 162 6.78 6.02 6.17
CA TRP A 162 6.57 4.76 5.46
C TRP A 162 6.22 3.64 6.45
N ASN A 163 5.29 2.77 6.05
CA ASN A 163 4.98 1.50 6.72
C ASN A 163 5.53 0.34 5.89
#